data_AF-A0A2I0W906-F1
#
_entry.id   AF-A0A2I0W906-F1
#
_cell.length_a   1.000
_cell.length_b   1.000
_cell.length_c   1.000
_cell.angle_alpha   90.00
_cell.angle_beta   90.00
_cell.angle_gamma   90.00
#
_symmetry.space_group_name_H-M   'P 1'
#
loop_
_entity.id
_entity.type
_entity.pdbx_description
1 polymer ?
#
loop_
_entity_poly.entity_id
_entity_poly.type
_entity_poly.pdbx_seq_one_letter_code
_entity_poly.pdbx_strand_id
1 'polypeptide(L)'
;MKNQFLRPNILQAFECTAMPNSKSTALYHLIICSAIYHIWRERNDRKFGDSYASSTTLGLKIKSAVFAKMLKWKNGHSLMELL
;
A
#
# COMPACT_ATOMS: atom_id res chain seq x y z
N MET A 1 7.63 16.62 27.82
CA MET A 1 6.81 16.84 26.62
C MET A 1 6.61 15.50 25.93
N LYS A 2 5.38 14.99 25.83
CA LYS A 2 5.10 13.82 24.99
C LYS A 2 5.27 14.26 23.53
N ASN A 3 6.14 13.63 22.77
CA ASN A 3 6.15 13.77 21.31
C ASN A 3 4.78 13.32 20.79
N GLN A 4 3.87 14.28 20.57
CA GLN A 4 2.75 14.08 19.65
C GLN A 4 3.37 14.00 18.27
N PHE A 5 3.87 12.83 17.90
CA PHE A 5 4.14 12.54 16.50
C PHE A 5 2.80 12.73 15.78
N LEU A 6 2.70 13.80 15.01
CA LEU A 6 1.59 14.02 14.07
C LEU A 6 1.42 12.71 13.31
N ARG A 7 0.20 12.17 13.28
CA ARG A 7 -0.08 10.97 12.48
C ARG A 7 0.40 11.27 11.05
N PRO A 8 1.36 10.52 10.50
CA PRO A 8 1.85 10.80 9.18
C PRO A 8 0.66 10.77 8.21
N ASN A 9 0.49 11.87 7.48
CA ASN A 9 -0.57 11.97 6.51
C ASN A 9 -0.18 11.19 5.23
N ILE A 10 -1.13 11.02 4.32
CA ILE A 10 -0.89 10.27 3.07
C ILE A 10 0.23 10.92 2.26
N LEU A 11 0.30 12.25 2.18
CA LEU A 11 1.34 12.97 1.46
C LEU A 11 2.73 12.64 2.01
N GLN A 12 2.88 12.62 3.33
CA GLN A 12 4.15 12.27 3.99
C GLN A 12 4.58 10.82 3.71
N ALA A 13 3.65 9.90 3.44
CA ALA A 13 3.97 8.55 3.00
C ALA A 13 4.52 8.51 1.57
N PHE A 14 4.05 9.39 0.68
CA PHE A 14 4.63 9.53 -0.66
C PHE A 14 6.01 10.20 -0.59
N GLU A 15 6.14 11.28 0.18
CA GLU A 15 7.40 12.01 0.34
C GLU A 15 8.52 11.13 0.94
N CYS A 16 8.21 10.27 1.91
CA CYS A 16 9.22 9.39 2.51
C CYS A 16 9.68 8.25 1.59
N THR A 17 8.93 7.98 0.52
CA THR A 17 9.25 6.92 -0.44
C THR A 17 9.76 7.45 -1.78
N ALA A 18 9.83 8.78 -1.93
CA ALA A 18 10.41 9.48 -3.07
C ALA A 18 11.94 9.38 -3.03
N MET A 19 12.46 8.21 -3.41
CA MET A 19 13.89 7.97 -3.55
C MET A 19 14.39 8.42 -4.94
N PRO A 20 15.69 8.75 -5.08
CA PRO A 20 16.28 9.10 -6.38
C PRO A 20 16.15 7.98 -7.43
N ASN A 21 15.98 6.73 -6.99
CA ASN A 21 15.71 5.60 -7.86
C ASN A 21 14.23 5.56 -8.29
N SER A 22 13.96 5.95 -9.53
CA SER A 22 12.61 6.04 -10.10
C SER A 22 11.81 4.74 -10.04
N LYS A 23 12.47 3.58 -10.11
CA LYS A 23 11.81 2.26 -10.07
C LYS A 23 11.30 1.90 -8.68
N SER A 24 12.13 2.12 -7.65
CA SER A 24 11.75 1.88 -6.25
C SER A 24 10.63 2.82 -5.81
N THR A 25 10.73 4.10 -6.17
CA THR A 25 9.67 5.09 -5.90
C THR A 25 8.33 4.66 -6.51
N ALA A 26 8.33 4.19 -7.76
CA ALA A 26 7.11 3.73 -8.40
C ALA A 26 6.52 2.46 -7.73
N LEU A 27 7.35 1.54 -7.24
CA LEU A 27 6.93 0.39 -6.45
C LEU A 27 6.29 0.82 -5.12
N TYR A 28 6.92 1.73 -4.38
CA TYR A 28 6.36 2.22 -3.13
C TYR A 28 5.03 2.96 -3.34
N HIS A 29 4.94 3.79 -4.38
CA HIS A 29 3.67 4.43 -4.75
C HIS A 29 2.59 3.40 -5.06
N LEU A 30 2.92 2.31 -5.76
CA LEU A 30 1.99 1.21 -6.00
C LEU A 30 1.50 0.57 -4.68
N ILE A 31 2.41 0.33 -3.73
CA ILE A 31 2.07 -0.22 -2.42
C ILE A 31 1.15 0.73 -1.66
N ILE A 32 1.50 2.03 -1.58
CA ILE A 32 0.72 3.06 -0.87
C ILE A 32 -0.68 3.18 -1.47
N CYS A 33 -0.79 3.32 -2.78
CA CYS A 33 -2.09 3.41 -3.47
C CYS A 33 -2.93 2.15 -3.25
N SER A 34 -2.32 0.96 -3.31
CA SER A 34 -3.02 -0.31 -3.07
C SER A 34 -3.52 -0.39 -1.62
N ALA A 35 -2.70 0.02 -0.66
CA ALA A 35 -3.08 0.05 0.75
C ALA A 35 -4.24 1.02 1.00
N ILE A 36 -4.16 2.25 0.51
CA ILE A 36 -5.24 3.26 0.64
C ILE A 36 -6.55 2.71 0.10
N TYR A 37 -6.53 2.13 -1.10
CA TYR A 37 -7.72 1.59 -1.73
C TYR A 37 -8.35 0.46 -0.92
N HIS A 38 -7.56 -0.52 -0.52
CA HIS A 38 -8.08 -1.70 0.19
C HIS A 38 -8.52 -1.36 1.62
N ILE A 39 -7.86 -0.41 2.30
CA ILE A 39 -8.30 0.10 3.61
C ILE A 39 -9.63 0.85 3.46
N TRP A 40 -9.76 1.71 2.45
CA TRP A 40 -11.00 2.41 2.18
C TRP A 40 -12.14 1.44 1.86
N ARG A 41 -11.88 0.44 1.02
CA ARG A 41 -12.86 -0.60 0.67
C ARG A 41 -13.31 -1.37 1.91
N GLU A 42 -12.36 -1.86 2.71
CA GLU A 42 -12.63 -2.59 3.94
C GLU A 42 -13.46 -1.76 4.95
N ARG A 43 -13.17 -0.46 5.08
CA ARG A 43 -13.97 0.43 5.92
C ARG A 43 -15.43 0.54 5.43
N ASN A 44 -15.63 0.60 4.11
CA ASN A 44 -16.96 0.68 3.53
C ASN A 44 -17.70 -0.67 3.65
N ASP A 45 -17.01 -1.79 3.42
CA ASP A 45 -17.58 -3.13 3.55
C ASP A 45 -18.06 -3.37 4.99
N ARG A 46 -17.31 -2.92 6.00
CA ARG A 46 -17.76 -2.95 7.40
C ARG A 46 -18.98 -2.10 7.68
N LYS A 47 -19.05 -0.92 7.06
CA LYS A 47 -20.13 0.04 7.33
C LYS A 47 -21.43 -0.30 6.61
N PHE A 48 -21.34 -0.88 5.41
CA PHE A 48 -22.48 -1.03 4.51
C PHE A 48 -22.73 -2.46 4.05
N GLY A 49 -21.75 -3.36 4.15
CA GLY A 49 -21.84 -4.74 3.66
C GLY A 49 -21.83 -5.81 4.76
N ASP A 50 -21.78 -5.42 6.03
CA ASP A 50 -21.68 -6.31 7.20
C ASP A 50 -20.57 -7.38 7.09
N SER A 51 -19.51 -7.04 6.36
CA SER A 51 -18.35 -7.90 6.15
C SER A 51 -17.10 -7.25 6.71
N TYR A 52 -16.26 -8.06 7.38
CA TYR A 52 -15.02 -7.58 7.96
C TYR A 52 -13.88 -8.56 7.71
N ALA A 53 -12.71 -8.02 7.39
CA ALA A 53 -11.45 -8.74 7.35
C ALA A 53 -10.56 -8.33 8.53
N SER A 54 -9.78 -9.27 9.05
CA SER A 54 -8.72 -8.93 10.01
C SER A 54 -7.65 -8.04 9.35
N SER A 55 -6.84 -7.35 10.15
CA SER A 55 -5.68 -6.60 9.63
C SER A 55 -4.72 -7.51 8.87
N THR A 56 -4.51 -8.74 9.34
CA THR A 56 -3.71 -9.77 8.66
C THR A 56 -4.29 -10.11 7.29
N THR A 57 -5.59 -10.40 7.23
CA THR A 57 -6.28 -10.72 5.97
C THR A 57 -6.24 -9.54 4.99
N LEU A 58 -6.44 -8.32 5.48
CA LEU A 58 -6.34 -7.10 4.68
C LEU A 58 -4.93 -6.91 4.13
N GLY A 59 -3.90 -7.13 4.96
CA GLY A 59 -2.50 -7.09 4.55
C GLY A 59 -2.19 -8.10 3.44
N LEU A 60 -2.70 -9.33 3.55
CA LEU A 60 -2.57 -10.34 2.50
C LEU A 60 -3.28 -9.92 1.20
N LYS A 61 -4.49 -9.36 1.27
CA LYS A 61 -5.22 -8.83 0.10
C LYS A 61 -4.40 -7.74 -0.62
N ILE A 62 -3.83 -6.80 0.14
CA ILE A 62 -2.98 -5.73 -0.41
C ILE A 62 -1.74 -6.33 -1.06
N LYS A 63 -1.04 -7.25 -0.37
CA LYS A 63 0.14 -7.95 -0.90
C LYS A 63 -0.19 -8.62 -2.23
N SER A 64 -1.23 -9.46 -2.27
CA SER A 64 -1.66 -10.15 -3.49
C SER A 64 -2.00 -9.19 -4.64
N ALA A 65 -2.65 -8.06 -4.34
CA ALA A 65 -2.97 -7.05 -5.36
C ALA A 65 -1.72 -6.37 -5.94
N VAL A 66 -0.74 -6.06 -5.08
CA VAL A 66 0.56 -5.50 -5.51
C VAL A 66 1.30 -6.50 -6.38
N PHE A 67 1.45 -7.76 -5.94
CA PHE A 67 2.10 -8.81 -6.74
C PHE A 67 1.42 -9.01 -8.10
N ALA A 68 0.09 -9.08 -8.14
CA ALA A 68 -0.65 -9.24 -9.40
C ALA A 68 -0.42 -8.06 -10.36
N LYS A 69 -0.30 -6.83 -9.85
CA LYS A 69 0.03 -5.64 -10.67
C LYS A 69 1.48 -5.66 -11.13
N MET A 70 2.41 -6.07 -10.28
CA MET A 70 3.82 -6.19 -10.64
C MET A 70 4.05 -7.23 -11.72
N LEU A 71 3.42 -8.41 -11.63
CA LEU A 71 3.55 -9.47 -12.65
C LEU A 71 3.15 -9.02 -14.06
N LYS A 72 2.24 -8.05 -14.17
CA LYS A 72 1.80 -7.47 -15.45
C LYS A 72 2.69 -6.32 -15.94
N TRP A 73 3.64 -5.87 -15.13
CA TRP A 73 4.49 -4.74 -15.47
C TRP A 73 5.69 -5.21 -16.29
N LYS A 74 6.04 -4.48 -17.35
CA LYS A 74 7.08 -4.82 -18.33
C LYS A 74 8.45 -5.19 -17.71
N ASN A 75 8.77 -4.69 -16.50
CA ASN A 75 9.98 -5.01 -15.74
C ASN A 75 9.69 -5.54 -14.32
N GLY A 76 8.46 -6.01 -14.05
CA GLY A 76 7.99 -6.35 -12.71
C GLY A 76 8.80 -7.44 -12.01
N HIS A 77 9.39 -8.37 -12.75
CA HIS A 77 10.21 -9.45 -12.19
C HIS A 77 11.45 -8.92 -11.46
N SER A 78 12.13 -7.92 -12.04
CA SER A 78 13.30 -7.27 -11.41
C SER A 78 12.95 -6.51 -10.12
N LEU A 79 11.69 -6.13 -9.95
CA LEU A 79 11.19 -5.44 -8.75
C LEU A 79 10.71 -6.42 -7.68
N MET A 80 10.38 -7.67 -8.04
CA MET A 80 10.00 -8.69 -7.06
C MET A 80 11.15 -9.08 -6.14
N GLU A 81 12.41 -8.90 -6.57
CA GLU A 81 13.59 -9.12 -5.73
C GLU A 81 13.70 -8.13 -4.55
N LEU A 82 12.93 -7.03 -4.57
CA LEU A 82 12.89 -6.03 -3.51
C LEU A 82 11.83 -6.32 -2.42
N LEU A 83 11.10 -7.44 -2.51
CA LEU A 83 9.98 -7.82 -1.63
C LEU A 83 10.15 -9.22 -1.04
#